data_AF-A0A832LWM3-F1
#
_entry.id   AF-A0A832LWM3-F1
#
_cell.length_a   1.000
_cell.length_b   1.000
_cell.length_c   1.000
_cell.angle_alpha   90.00
_cell.angle_beta   90.00
_cell.angle_gamma   90.00
#
_symmetry.space_group_name_H-M   'P 1'
#
loop_
_entity.id
_entity.type
_entity.pdbx_description
1 polymer ?
#
loop_
_entity_poly.entity_id
_entity_poly.type
_entity_poly.pdbx_seq_one_letter_code
_entity_poly.pdbx_strand_id
1 'polypeptide(L)' 'MVLGAKITGAGGGGSIIALVTNENKEKVFKKLKEVSKEVYFIKIDFHGVKSGKLS' A
#
# COMPACT_ATOMS: atom_id res chain seq x y z
N MET A 1 -11.58 6.35 7.02
CA MET A 1 -12.19 5.04 6.84
C MET A 1 -11.51 4.35 5.67
N VAL A 2 -11.30 3.04 5.78
CA VAL A 2 -10.76 2.18 4.71
C VAL A 2 -11.92 1.72 3.84
N LEU A 3 -11.74 1.68 2.52
CA LEU A 3 -12.75 1.20 1.58
C LEU A 3 -12.70 -0.34 1.43
N GLY A 4 -11.52 -0.93 1.54
CA GLY A 4 -11.31 -2.37 1.57
C GLY A 4 -9.84 -2.72 1.83
N ALA A 5 -9.58 -3.95 2.28
CA ALA A 5 -8.23 -4.46 2.48
C ALA A 5 -8.13 -5.96 2.22
N LYS A 6 -6.93 -6.44 1.84
CA LYS A 6 -6.66 -7.85 1.54
C LYS A 6 -5.17 -8.17 1.76
N ILE A 7 -4.85 -9.41 2.10
CA ILE A 7 -3.48 -9.97 1.99
C ILE A 7 -3.10 -10.07 0.51
N THR A 8 -1.94 -9.51 0.14
CA THR A 8 -1.42 -9.56 -1.23
C THR A 8 -0.34 -10.63 -1.37
N GLY A 9 -0.37 -11.40 -2.46
CA GLY A 9 0.47 -12.58 -2.67
C GLY A 9 -0.25 -13.90 -2.36
N ALA A 10 0.51 -14.92 -1.94
CA ALA A 10 0.02 -16.29 -1.73
C ALA A 10 -0.88 -16.46 -0.48
N GLY A 11 -0.78 -15.55 0.50
CA GLY A 11 -1.46 -15.65 1.79
C GLY A 11 -0.56 -16.11 2.94
N GLY A 12 -1.11 -16.23 4.15
CA GLY A 12 -0.39 -16.72 5.34
C GLY A 12 0.64 -15.77 5.96
N GLY A 13 0.91 -14.62 5.32
CA GLY A 13 1.86 -13.61 5.79
C GLY A 13 2.24 -12.62 4.69
N GLY A 14 3.32 -11.85 4.91
CA GLY A 14 3.84 -10.88 3.96
C GLY A 14 3.13 -9.53 4.03
N SER A 15 2.65 -9.04 2.89
CA SER A 15 2.07 -7.70 2.78
C SER A 15 0.54 -7.73 2.75
N ILE A 16 -0.07 -6.66 3.25
CA ILE A 16 -1.47 -6.32 2.96
C ILE A 16 -1.53 -5.12 2.02
N ILE A 17 -2.64 -5.00 1.30
CA ILE A 17 -3.01 -3.77 0.60
C ILE A 17 -4.33 -3.25 1.17
N ALA A 18 -4.42 -1.95 1.40
CA ALA A 18 -5.62 -1.28 1.86
C ALA A 18 -5.94 -0.11 0.93
N LEU A 19 -7.16 -0.10 0.39
CA LEU A 19 -7.67 1.01 -0.41
C LEU A 19 -8.27 2.06 0.53
N VAL A 20 -7.75 3.28 0.46
CA VAL A 20 -8.11 4.38 1.34
C VAL A 20 -8.45 5.63 0.56
N THR A 21 -9.37 6.45 1.07
CA THR A 21 -9.60 7.79 0.53
C THR A 21 -8.46 8.73 0.95
N ASN A 22 -8.20 9.77 0.15
CA ASN A 22 -7.15 10.75 0.44
C ASN A 22 -7.33 11.43 1.81
N GLU A 23 -8.58 11.79 2.16
CA GLU A 23 -8.94 12.38 3.45
C GLU A 23 -8.52 11.53 4.64
N ASN A 24 -8.47 10.21 4.47
CA ASN A 24 -8.23 9.25 5.55
C ASN A 24 -6.83 8.65 5.53
N LYS A 25 -6.03 9.01 4.52
CA LYS A 25 -4.71 8.43 4.24
C LYS A 25 -3.78 8.47 5.46
N GLU A 26 -3.62 9.63 6.07
CA GLU A 26 -2.76 9.84 7.25
C GLU A 26 -3.26 9.09 8.49
N LYS A 27 -4.58 9.11 8.73
CA LYS A 27 -5.19 8.41 9.86
C LYS A 27 -4.94 6.91 9.79
N VAL A 28 -5.14 6.31 8.61
CA VAL A 28 -4.92 4.87 8.40
C VAL A 28 -3.43 4.53 8.51
N PHE A 29 -2.55 5.35 7.95
CA PHE A 29 -1.11 5.13 8.03
C PHE A 29 -0.59 5.09 9.47
N LYS A 30 -0.98 6.09 10.29
CA LYS A 30 -0.60 6.12 11.71
C LYS A 30 -1.08 4.86 12.44
N LYS A 31 -2.30 4.42 12.18
CA LYS A 31 -2.85 3.22 12.83
C LYS A 31 -2.15 1.93 12.40
N LEU A 32 -1.78 1.82 11.12
CA LEU A 32 -1.00 0.68 10.63
C LEU A 32 0.43 0.66 11.17
N LYS A 33 1.03 1.83 11.41
CA LYS A 33 2.35 1.95 12.03
C LYS A 33 2.42 1.48 13.49
N GLU A 34 1.29 1.41 14.18
CA GLU A 34 1.22 0.83 15.54
C GLU A 34 1.40 -0.70 15.53
N VAL A 35 1.11 -1.37 14.41
CA VAL A 35 1.14 -2.83 14.29
C VAL A 35 2.20 -3.36 13.32
N SER A 36 2.68 -2.52 12.40
CA SER A 36 3.73 -2.85 11.44
C SER A 36 4.80 -1.77 11.38
N LYS A 37 6.07 -2.19 11.34
CA LYS A 37 7.20 -1.27 11.15
C LYS A 37 7.26 -0.74 9.71
N GLU A 38 6.83 -1.54 8.74
CA GLU A 38 6.86 -1.21 7.32
C GLU A 38 5.46 -0.88 6.82
N VAL A 39 5.23 0.41 6.56
CA VAL A 39 3.98 0.94 6.01
C VAL A 39 4.38 2.04 5.04
N TYR A 40 3.83 2.00 3.84
CA TYR A 40 4.14 2.92 2.76
C TYR A 40 2.87 3.27 1.98
N PHE A 41 2.87 4.46 1.39
CA PHE A 41 1.85 4.85 0.43
C PHE A 41 2.30 4.48 -0.97
N ILE A 42 1.42 3.83 -1.72
CA ILE A 42 1.63 3.55 -3.14
C ILE A 42 0.57 4.26 -3.97
N LYS A 43 0.89 4.50 -5.24
CA LYS A 43 -0.09 4.84 -6.28
C LYS A 43 -0.17 3.68 -7.26
N ILE A 44 -1.35 3.45 -7.83
CA ILE A 44 -1.51 2.51 -8.93
C ILE A 44 -0.73 3.09 -10.11
N ASP A 45 0.20 2.30 -10.63
CA ASP A 45 0.89 2.59 -11.88
C ASP A 45 0.24 1.81 -13.02
N PHE A 46 0.28 2.37 -14.23
CA PHE A 46 -0.24 1.79 -15.47
C PHE A 46 0.88 1.39 -16.43
N HIS A 47 2.14 1.65 -16.06
CA HIS A 47 3.30 1.25 -16.84
C HIS A 47 3.89 -0.06 -16.32
N GLY A 48 4.25 -0.93 -17.26
CA GLY A 48 5.07 -2.11 -16.98
C GLY A 48 6.56 -1.77 -16.89
N VAL A 49 7.40 -2.77 -17.11
CA VAL A 49 8.86 -2.61 -17.09
C VAL A 49 9.30 -1.61 -18.17
N LYS A 50 10.13 -0.63 -17.79
CA LYS A 50 10.78 0.30 -18.73
C LYS A 50 12.26 -0.05 -18.83
N SER A 51 12.73 -0.37 -20.04
CA SER A 51 14.16 -0.53 -20.33
C SER A 51 14.73 0.78 -20.85
N GLY A 52 15.42 1.52 -19.99
CA GLY A 52 16.11 2.78 -20.30
C GLY A 52 16.90 3.21 -19.07
N LYS A 53 17.85 4.16 -19.22
CA LYS A 53 18.44 4.81 -18.04
C LYS A 53 17.29 5.49 -17.28
N LEU A 54 17.18 5.20 -15.98
CA LEU A 54 16.46 6.08 -15.04
C LEU A 54 17.17 7.43 -15.11
N SER A 55 16.62 8.35 -15.91
CA SER A 55 17.00 9.77 -15.94
C SER A 55 16.31 10.50 -14.80
#